data_AF-A0AAX6MD34-F1
#
_entry.id   AF-A0AAX6MD34-F1
#
_cell.length_a   1.000
_cell.length_b   1.000
_cell.length_c   1.000
_cell.angle_alpha   90.00
_cell.angle_beta   90.00
_cell.angle_gamma   90.00
#
_symmetry.space_group_name_H-M   'P 1'
#
loop_
_entity.id
_entity.type
_entity.pdbx_description
1 polymer ?
#
loop_
_entity_poly.entity_id
_entity_poly.type
_entity_poly.pdbx_seq_one_letter_code
_entity_poly.pdbx_strand_id
1 'polypeptide(L)'
;MNILEWAFGKRMTPAERLRKNQRMIDKAIRELDQVRVKLEKQEKTLVGQIKQSAQKGQMGAAKIQAKDLVRTRRYIEKFYGMRSQLQKISLRLQTHRTNEQMMQAMKGATVALGSMNRSMNLPALQRIAMEFERETAIMDERQEMMDDAIDDAMDVGLEEEGDEVVEQVLEEIGVDLNQAFGETPTGLQSEKAPEGRIAQAIGGPSGGGGDPGDDDLQARLDSLRK
;
A
#
# COMPACT_ATOMS: atom_id res chain seq x y z
N MET A 1 24.29 27.23 41.33
CA MET A 1 24.24 25.80 40.99
C MET A 1 23.49 25.13 42.13
N ASN A 2 22.26 24.66 41.90
CA ASN A 2 21.27 24.46 42.96
C ASN A 2 21.39 23.08 43.61
N ILE A 3 21.46 23.05 44.95
CA ILE A 3 21.58 21.84 45.80
C ILE A 3 20.40 20.86 45.61
N LEU A 4 19.25 21.37 45.15
CA LEU A 4 18.08 20.59 44.76
C LEU A 4 18.27 19.74 43.50
N GLU A 5 19.21 20.09 42.61
CA GLU A 5 19.49 19.31 41.38
C GLU A 5 20.30 18.02 41.66
N TRP A 6 21.07 17.99 42.74
CA TRP A 6 21.88 16.83 43.14
C TRP A 6 21.03 15.75 43.85
N ALA A 7 20.04 16.16 44.65
CA ALA A 7 19.23 15.24 45.46
C ALA A 7 18.03 14.61 44.72
N PHE A 8 17.53 15.23 43.65
CA PHE A 8 16.32 14.75 42.93
C PHE A 8 16.52 14.42 41.45
N GLY A 9 17.75 14.52 40.95
CA GLY A 9 18.04 14.43 39.51
C GLY A 9 17.44 15.60 38.73
N LYS A 10 18.08 16.02 37.64
CA LYS A 10 17.53 17.07 36.78
C LYS A 10 16.18 16.61 36.23
N ARG A 11 15.10 17.24 36.69
CA ARG A 11 13.77 17.09 36.08
C ARG A 11 13.90 17.54 34.63
N MET A 12 13.76 16.60 33.70
CA MET A 12 13.93 16.86 32.28
C MET A 12 12.98 17.98 31.84
N THR A 13 13.57 19.07 31.38
CA THR A 13 12.81 20.24 30.92
C THR A 13 11.93 19.84 29.72
N PRO A 14 10.79 20.53 29.47
CA PRO A 14 9.97 20.28 28.29
C PRO A 14 10.79 20.30 26.99
N ALA A 15 11.69 21.27 26.84
CA ALA A 15 12.61 21.37 25.70
C ALA A 15 13.58 20.17 25.57
N GLU A 16 14.11 19.64 26.68
CA GLU A 16 14.94 18.43 26.66
C GLU A 16 14.12 17.18 26.30
N ARG A 17 12.86 17.11 26.73
CA ARG A 17 11.92 16.05 26.34
C ARG A 17 11.65 16.05 24.84
N LEU A 18 11.35 17.22 24.27
CA LEU A 18 11.13 17.36 22.82
C LEU A 18 12.38 16.96 22.03
N ARG A 19 13.57 17.38 22.47
CA ARG A 19 14.85 16.97 21.85
C ARG A 19 15.11 15.46 21.94
N LYS A 20 14.77 14.84 23.06
CA LYS A 20 14.90 13.39 23.24
C LYS A 20 13.93 12.66 22.30
N ASN A 21 12.67 13.09 22.25
CA ASN A 21 11.65 12.51 21.38
C ASN A 21 12.02 12.63 19.90
N GLN A 22 12.53 13.79 19.47
CA GLN A 22 13.04 13.99 18.11
C GLN A 22 14.11 12.95 17.75
N ARG A 23 15.11 12.78 18.62
CA ARG A 23 16.19 11.78 18.41
C ARG A 23 15.65 10.35 18.36
N MET A 24 14.64 10.04 19.17
CA MET A 24 14.00 8.72 19.15
C MET A 24 13.25 8.49 17.83
N ILE A 25 12.54 9.50 17.33
CA ILE A 25 11.86 9.44 16.02
C ILE A 25 12.89 9.27 14.90
N ASP A 26 13.96 10.07 14.88
CA ASP A 26 15.03 9.96 13.87
C ASP A 26 15.70 8.57 13.90
N LYS A 27 15.88 8.00 15.10
CA LYS A 27 16.41 6.63 15.24
C LYS A 27 15.42 5.60 14.71
N ALA A 28 14.15 5.73 15.04
CA ALA A 28 13.09 4.84 14.56
C ALA A 28 12.99 4.88 13.02
N ILE A 29 13.05 6.07 12.40
CA ILE A 29 13.08 6.22 10.93
C ILE A 29 14.24 5.42 10.33
N ARG A 30 15.44 5.52 10.89
CA ARG A 30 16.62 4.76 10.41
C ARG A 30 16.45 3.26 10.60
N GLU A 31 15.88 2.83 11.72
CA GLU A 31 15.60 1.41 11.99
C GLU A 31 14.56 0.85 11.00
N LEU A 32 13.49 1.61 10.70
CA LEU A 32 12.51 1.25 9.67
C LEU A 32 13.18 1.14 8.29
N ASP A 33 14.02 2.10 7.90
CA ASP A 33 14.76 2.05 6.63
C ASP A 33 15.67 0.82 6.55
N GLN A 34 16.36 0.45 7.64
CA GLN A 34 17.19 -0.75 7.69
C GLN A 34 16.37 -2.05 7.54
N VAL A 35 15.21 -2.13 8.20
CA VAL A 35 14.32 -3.29 8.06
C VAL A 35 13.75 -3.37 6.65
N ARG A 36 13.34 -2.24 6.07
CA ARG A 36 12.87 -2.18 4.68
C ARG A 36 13.92 -2.73 3.71
N VAL A 37 15.16 -2.28 3.80
CA VAL A 37 16.26 -2.76 2.95
C VAL A 37 16.51 -4.27 3.11
N LYS A 38 16.29 -4.82 4.31
CA LYS A 38 16.36 -6.29 4.52
C LYS A 38 15.20 -7.01 3.82
N LEU A 39 13.99 -6.47 3.91
CA LEU A 39 12.82 -7.03 3.22
C LEU A 39 12.96 -6.95 1.69
N GLU A 40 13.46 -5.84 1.14
CA GLU A 40 13.75 -5.71 -0.31
C GLU A 40 14.78 -6.76 -0.79
N LYS A 41 15.77 -7.11 0.05
CA LYS A 41 16.72 -8.19 -0.26
C LYS A 41 16.07 -9.57 -0.20
N GLN A 42 15.20 -9.78 0.78
CA GLN A 42 14.42 -11.00 0.91
C GLN A 42 13.46 -11.19 -0.27
N GLU A 43 12.81 -10.11 -0.72
CA GLU A 43 11.96 -10.08 -1.91
C GLU A 43 12.74 -10.58 -3.14
N LYS A 44 13.93 -10.02 -3.41
CA LYS A 44 14.78 -10.45 -4.53
C LYS A 44 15.17 -11.93 -4.44
N THR A 45 15.40 -12.42 -3.22
CA THR A 45 15.75 -13.83 -2.99
C THR A 45 14.55 -14.74 -3.22
N LEU A 46 13.36 -14.36 -2.75
CA LEU A 46 12.09 -15.06 -2.99
C LEU A 46 11.78 -15.13 -4.48
N VAL A 47 11.95 -14.04 -5.23
CA VAL A 47 11.80 -14.05 -6.70
C VAL A 47 12.72 -15.08 -7.36
N GLY A 48 13.99 -15.16 -6.93
CA GLY A 48 14.92 -16.17 -7.43
C GLY A 48 14.51 -17.60 -7.06
N GLN A 49 14.01 -17.82 -5.85
CA GLN A 49 13.52 -19.12 -5.38
C GLN A 49 12.27 -19.56 -6.12
N ILE A 50 11.31 -18.66 -6.36
CA ILE A 50 10.08 -18.92 -7.13
C ILE A 50 10.45 -19.38 -8.55
N LYS A 51 11.38 -18.67 -9.21
CA LYS A 51 11.87 -19.07 -10.54
C LYS A 51 12.48 -20.47 -10.54
N GLN A 52 13.31 -20.79 -9.54
CA GLN A 52 13.92 -22.12 -9.43
C GLN A 52 12.90 -23.22 -9.13
N SER A 53 11.93 -22.98 -8.24
CA SER A 53 10.87 -23.93 -7.91
C SER A 53 9.97 -24.19 -9.11
N ALA A 54 9.67 -23.14 -9.87
CA ALA A 54 8.91 -23.22 -11.11
C ALA A 54 9.64 -24.04 -12.19
N GLN A 55 10.92 -23.77 -12.43
CA GLN A 55 11.74 -24.54 -13.39
C GLN A 55 11.85 -26.03 -13.03
N LYS A 56 11.80 -26.35 -11.73
CA LYS A 56 11.80 -27.74 -11.22
C LYS A 56 10.42 -28.41 -11.31
N GLY A 57 9.38 -27.72 -11.81
CA GLY A 57 8.01 -28.22 -11.87
C GLY A 57 7.30 -28.31 -10.51
N GLN A 58 7.87 -27.72 -9.45
CA GLN A 58 7.32 -27.78 -8.09
C GLN A 58 6.28 -26.68 -7.86
N MET A 59 5.16 -26.77 -8.55
CA MET A 59 4.18 -25.67 -8.61
C MET A 59 3.48 -25.38 -7.28
N GLY A 60 3.31 -26.39 -6.42
CA GLY A 60 2.83 -26.19 -5.05
C GLY A 60 3.79 -25.36 -4.20
N ALA A 61 5.11 -25.59 -4.32
CA ALA A 61 6.11 -24.81 -3.62
C ALA A 61 6.21 -23.38 -4.17
N ALA A 62 6.13 -23.22 -5.50
CA ALA A 62 6.11 -21.91 -6.15
C ALA A 62 4.89 -21.07 -5.71
N LYS A 63 3.69 -21.66 -5.61
CA LYS A 63 2.48 -20.97 -5.14
C LYS A 63 2.60 -20.49 -3.69
N ILE A 64 3.18 -21.30 -2.79
CA ILE A 64 3.42 -20.89 -1.40
C ILE A 64 4.45 -19.75 -1.34
N GLN A 65 5.56 -19.88 -2.06
CA GLN A 65 6.60 -18.85 -2.12
C GLN A 65 6.08 -17.53 -2.72
N ALA A 66 5.18 -17.60 -3.70
CA ALA A 66 4.52 -16.43 -4.28
C ALA A 66 3.58 -15.73 -3.27
N LYS A 67 2.85 -16.47 -2.43
CA LYS A 67 2.09 -15.88 -1.31
C LYS A 67 3.00 -15.15 -0.32
N ASP A 68 4.15 -15.72 0.00
CA ASP A 68 5.14 -15.06 0.86
C ASP A 68 5.76 -13.82 0.21
N LEU A 69 5.93 -13.82 -1.11
CA LEU A 69 6.38 -12.66 -1.87
C LEU A 69 5.36 -11.51 -1.79
N VAL A 70 4.07 -11.79 -2.01
CA VAL A 70 2.99 -10.79 -1.90
C VAL A 70 2.95 -10.17 -0.51
N ARG A 71 3.03 -10.99 0.55
CA ARG A 71 3.14 -10.48 1.93
C ARG A 71 4.37 -9.61 2.14
N THR A 72 5.51 -10.01 1.59
CA THR A 72 6.77 -9.25 1.71
C THR A 72 6.64 -7.87 1.04
N ARG A 73 6.06 -7.81 -0.16
CA ARG A 73 5.77 -6.55 -0.88
C ARG A 73 4.83 -5.64 -0.08
N ARG A 74 3.75 -6.19 0.49
CA ARG A 74 2.83 -5.45 1.38
C ARG A 74 3.53 -4.91 2.62
N TYR A 75 4.41 -5.69 3.24
CA TYR A 75 5.20 -5.19 4.37
C TYR A 75 6.11 -4.03 3.95
N ILE A 76 6.80 -4.13 2.81
CA ILE A 76 7.63 -3.03 2.29
C ILE A 76 6.80 -1.75 2.11
N GLU A 77 5.62 -1.84 1.52
CA GLU A 77 4.68 -0.72 1.37
C GLU A 77 4.25 -0.13 2.73
N LYS A 78 3.87 -1.00 3.68
CA LYS A 78 3.54 -0.57 5.05
C LYS A 78 4.72 0.14 5.74
N PHE A 79 5.95 -0.32 5.51
CA PHE A 79 7.16 0.37 6.00
C PHE A 79 7.35 1.75 5.37
N TYR A 80 6.99 1.95 4.09
CA TYR A 80 6.97 3.28 3.48
C TYR A 80 5.93 4.20 4.13
N GLY A 81 4.70 3.70 4.35
CA GLY A 81 3.64 4.43 5.04
C GLY A 81 4.05 4.84 6.46
N MET A 82 4.56 3.89 7.25
CA MET A 82 5.06 4.16 8.61
C MET A 82 6.21 5.16 8.63
N ARG A 83 7.13 5.11 7.65
CA ARG A 83 8.22 6.09 7.52
C ARG A 83 7.65 7.49 7.27
N SER A 84 6.68 7.61 6.37
CA SER A 84 6.00 8.87 6.06
C SER A 84 5.31 9.45 7.30
N GLN A 85 4.58 8.62 8.05
CA GLN A 85 3.94 9.02 9.30
C GLN A 85 4.94 9.50 10.35
N LEU A 86 6.07 8.81 10.54
CA LEU A 86 7.12 9.28 11.46
C LEU A 86 7.77 10.58 10.98
N GLN A 87 7.93 10.78 9.67
CA GLN A 87 8.41 12.04 9.10
C GLN A 87 7.42 13.19 9.34
N LYS A 88 6.11 12.94 9.20
CA LYS A 88 5.05 13.89 9.54
C LYS A 88 5.13 14.30 11.02
N ILE A 89 5.25 13.33 11.93
CA ILE A 89 5.38 13.60 13.37
C ILE A 89 6.67 14.39 13.67
N SER A 90 7.78 14.04 13.03
CA SER A 90 9.06 14.75 13.13
C SER A 90 8.93 16.23 12.71
N LEU A 91 8.26 16.49 11.58
CA LEU A 91 8.00 17.84 11.10
C LEU A 91 7.09 18.62 12.05
N ARG A 92 6.00 18.00 12.53
CA ARG A 92 5.10 18.63 13.52
C ARG A 92 5.84 18.98 14.81
N LEU A 93 6.72 18.10 15.29
CA LEU A 93 7.56 18.34 16.46
C LEU A 93 8.54 19.51 16.25
N GLN A 94 9.11 19.63 15.04
CA GLN A 94 9.94 20.77 14.65
C GLN A 94 9.14 22.08 14.66
N THR A 95 7.92 22.09 14.11
CA THR A 95 7.01 23.25 14.12
C THR A 95 6.63 23.66 15.55
N HIS A 96 6.29 22.70 16.42
CA HIS A 96 6.02 23.00 17.83
C HIS A 96 7.22 23.66 18.52
N ARG A 97 8.44 23.20 18.21
CA ARG A 97 9.66 23.79 18.77
C ARG A 97 9.90 25.22 18.28
N THR A 98 9.67 25.52 17.00
CA THR A 98 9.80 26.88 16.48
C THR A 98 8.73 27.81 17.08
N ASN A 99 7.51 27.30 17.27
CA ASN A 99 6.43 28.04 17.92
C ASN A 99 6.75 28.31 19.39
N GLU A 100 7.32 27.35 20.13
CA GLU A 100 7.78 27.54 21.51
C GLU A 100 8.86 28.63 21.61
N GLN A 101 9.84 28.61 20.70
CA GLN A 101 10.89 29.65 20.65
C GLN A 101 10.32 31.03 20.33
N MET A 102 9.36 31.10 19.39
CA MET A 102 8.67 32.34 19.05
C MET A 102 7.84 32.86 20.23
N MET A 103 7.11 32.00 20.94
CA MET A 103 6.38 32.37 22.16
C MET A 103 7.32 32.84 23.26
N GLN A 104 8.48 32.22 23.43
CA GLN A 104 9.47 32.65 24.41
C GLN A 104 10.06 34.03 24.06
N ALA A 105 10.33 34.28 22.78
CA ALA A 105 10.78 35.58 22.30
C ALA A 105 9.69 36.65 22.44
N MET A 106 8.44 36.33 22.08
CA MET A 106 7.25 37.17 22.26
C MET A 106 7.04 37.51 23.75
N LYS A 107 7.22 36.54 24.65
CA LYS A 107 7.15 36.75 26.10
C LYS A 107 8.26 37.69 26.58
N GLY A 108 9.50 37.48 26.13
CA GLY A 108 10.63 38.36 26.45
C GLY A 108 10.43 39.79 25.94
N ALA A 109 10.00 39.93 24.68
CA ALA A 109 9.66 41.20 24.06
C ALA A 109 8.47 41.88 24.77
N THR A 110 7.43 41.14 25.15
CA THR A 110 6.27 41.65 25.90
C THR A 110 6.66 42.13 27.29
N VAL A 111 7.57 41.41 27.98
CA VAL A 111 8.09 41.85 29.29
C VAL A 111 8.96 43.11 29.15
N ALA A 112 9.81 43.19 28.12
CA ALA A 112 10.62 44.37 27.83
C ALA A 112 9.78 45.57 27.38
N LEU A 113 8.73 45.33 26.58
CA LEU A 113 7.75 46.35 26.20
C LEU A 113 6.92 46.76 27.43
N GLY A 114 6.51 45.83 28.29
CA GLY A 114 5.75 46.12 29.51
C GLY A 114 6.56 46.92 30.54
N SER A 115 7.88 46.68 30.65
CA SER A 115 8.76 47.50 31.49
C SER A 115 9.03 48.89 30.91
N MET A 116 9.00 49.01 29.57
CA MET A 116 9.16 50.29 28.86
C MET A 116 7.83 51.05 28.69
N ASN A 117 6.69 50.38 28.90
CA ASN A 117 5.36 50.89 28.55
C ASN A 117 4.30 50.62 29.64
N ARG A 118 4.53 51.09 30.87
CA ARG A 118 3.51 51.07 31.93
C ARG A 118 2.28 51.95 31.60
N SER A 119 2.20 52.54 30.40
CA SER A 119 1.14 53.46 29.94
C SER A 119 0.51 53.13 28.58
N MET A 120 0.72 51.96 27.96
CA MET A 120 -0.03 51.58 26.74
C MET A 120 -0.31 50.07 26.65
N ASN A 121 -1.60 49.75 26.67
CA ASN A 121 -2.30 48.63 26.05
C ASN A 121 -1.76 47.18 26.25
N LEU A 122 -1.61 46.73 27.50
CA LEU A 122 -1.58 45.29 27.83
C LEU A 122 -2.73 44.44 27.22
N PRO A 123 -3.98 44.94 27.09
CA PRO A 123 -5.09 44.13 26.56
C PRO A 123 -4.96 43.77 25.06
N ALA A 124 -4.24 44.57 24.27
CA ALA A 124 -4.05 44.30 22.84
C ALA A 124 -3.09 43.13 22.60
N LEU A 125 -2.02 43.03 23.40
CA LEU A 125 -1.04 41.94 23.30
C LEU A 125 -1.62 40.60 23.76
N GLN A 126 -2.48 40.59 24.79
CA GLN A 126 -3.21 39.39 25.18
C GLN A 126 -4.16 38.89 24.07
N ARG A 127 -4.82 39.79 23.33
CA ARG A 127 -5.64 39.39 22.18
C ARG A 127 -4.82 38.79 21.06
N ILE A 128 -3.68 39.38 20.72
CA ILE A 128 -2.79 38.86 19.66
C ILE A 128 -2.29 37.46 20.01
N ALA A 129 -1.92 37.20 21.27
CA ALA A 129 -1.55 35.85 21.70
C ALA A 129 -2.70 34.84 21.59
N MET A 130 -3.91 35.22 22.00
CA MET A 130 -5.10 34.35 21.90
C MET A 130 -5.53 34.11 20.44
N GLU A 131 -5.48 35.12 19.58
CA GLU A 131 -5.75 34.99 18.14
C GLU A 131 -4.72 34.09 17.48
N PHE A 132 -3.43 34.23 17.82
CA PHE A 132 -2.39 33.36 17.29
C PHE A 132 -2.57 31.90 17.70
N GLU A 133 -2.92 31.63 18.96
CA GLU A 133 -3.26 30.28 19.43
C GLU A 133 -4.46 29.70 18.67
N ARG A 134 -5.50 30.52 18.45
CA ARG A 134 -6.70 30.10 17.70
C ARG A 134 -6.39 29.81 16.23
N GLU A 135 -5.63 30.69 15.57
CA GLU A 135 -5.26 30.54 14.16
C GLU A 135 -4.36 29.32 13.96
N THR A 136 -3.41 29.10 14.87
CA THR A 136 -2.53 27.91 14.85
C THR A 136 -3.34 26.62 15.03
N ALA A 137 -4.32 26.61 15.94
CA ALA A 137 -5.19 25.44 16.15
C ALA A 137 -6.06 25.14 14.91
N ILE A 138 -6.63 26.15 14.26
CA ILE A 138 -7.40 25.99 13.02
C ILE A 138 -6.51 25.47 11.88
N MET A 139 -5.26 25.90 11.84
CA MET A 139 -4.31 25.46 10.82
C MET A 139 -3.89 23.99 11.03
N ASP A 140 -3.66 23.58 12.28
CA ASP A 140 -3.40 22.19 12.67
C ASP A 140 -4.60 21.28 12.31
N GLU A 141 -5.83 21.70 12.61
CA GLU A 141 -7.06 20.93 12.33
C GLU A 141 -7.29 20.76 10.81
N ARG A 142 -7.03 21.81 10.02
CA ARG A 142 -7.12 21.74 8.55
C ARG A 142 -6.09 20.79 7.96
N GLN A 143 -4.89 20.75 8.51
CA GLN A 143 -3.84 19.81 8.09
C GLN A 143 -4.27 18.36 8.40
N GLU A 144 -4.89 18.12 9.55
CA GLU A 144 -5.38 16.80 9.95
C GLU A 144 -6.52 16.32 9.04
N MET A 145 -7.53 17.16 8.77
CA MET A 145 -8.61 16.81 7.82
C MET A 145 -8.09 16.54 6.40
N MET A 146 -7.06 17.27 5.96
CA MET A 146 -6.46 17.08 4.64
C MET A 146 -5.65 15.79 4.58
N ASP A 147 -4.93 15.44 5.65
CA ASP A 147 -4.17 14.20 5.72
C ASP A 147 -5.10 12.98 5.84
N ASP A 148 -6.18 13.06 6.61
CA ASP A 148 -7.19 11.98 6.72
C ASP A 148 -7.87 11.72 5.37
N ALA A 149 -8.19 12.76 4.60
CA ALA A 149 -8.76 12.62 3.26
C ALA A 149 -7.77 11.99 2.26
N ILE A 150 -6.46 12.17 2.47
CA ILE A 150 -5.42 11.54 1.65
C ILE A 150 -5.20 10.08 2.07
N ASP A 151 -5.19 9.80 3.36
CA ASP A 151 -5.04 8.45 3.90
C ASP A 151 -6.24 7.56 3.54
N ASP A 152 -7.48 8.07 3.66
CA ASP A 152 -8.70 7.35 3.25
C ASP A 152 -8.72 7.03 1.74
N ALA A 153 -8.14 7.90 0.90
CA ALA A 153 -8.02 7.67 -0.53
C ALA A 153 -6.96 6.60 -0.88
N MET A 154 -5.99 6.35 0.00
CA MET A 154 -4.96 5.31 -0.19
C MET A 154 -5.37 3.95 0.40
N ASP A 155 -6.27 3.90 1.38
CA ASP A 155 -6.62 2.67 2.12
C ASP A 155 -7.63 1.75 1.39
N VAL A 156 -8.19 2.19 0.26
CA VAL A 156 -9.27 1.48 -0.50
C VAL A 156 -8.78 0.22 -1.26
N GLY A 157 -7.53 -0.22 -1.08
CA GLY A 157 -6.92 -1.32 -1.84
C GLY A 157 -6.66 -2.63 -1.08
N LEU A 158 -7.06 -2.74 0.19
CA LEU A 158 -6.54 -3.80 1.08
C LEU A 158 -7.30 -5.13 1.07
N GLU A 159 -8.52 -5.21 0.53
CA GLU A 159 -9.37 -6.39 0.66
C GLU A 159 -9.56 -7.15 -0.65
N GLU A 160 -8.59 -7.99 -1.00
CA GLU A 160 -8.82 -9.39 -1.38
C GLU A 160 -7.47 -10.02 -1.78
N GLU A 161 -6.95 -10.89 -0.91
CA GLU A 161 -5.84 -11.78 -1.26
C GLU A 161 -6.42 -12.90 -2.14
N GLY A 162 -6.77 -12.55 -3.37
CA GLY A 162 -7.20 -13.51 -4.38
C GLY A 162 -6.03 -14.41 -4.78
N ASP A 163 -6.30 -15.70 -4.97
CA ASP A 163 -5.36 -16.59 -5.65
C ASP A 163 -4.99 -16.02 -7.06
N GLU A 164 -5.83 -15.16 -7.63
CA GLU A 164 -5.58 -14.35 -8.83
C GLU A 164 -4.37 -13.42 -8.70
N VAL A 165 -4.17 -12.76 -7.55
CA VAL A 165 -2.99 -11.88 -7.33
C VAL A 165 -1.70 -12.71 -7.32
N VAL A 166 -1.78 -13.93 -6.80
CA VAL A 166 -0.64 -14.85 -6.78
C VAL A 166 -0.31 -15.33 -8.20
N GLU A 167 -1.34 -15.63 -8.99
CA GLU A 167 -1.20 -16.02 -10.40
C GLU A 167 -0.61 -14.88 -11.23
N GLN A 168 -1.12 -13.66 -11.06
CA GLN A 168 -0.57 -12.46 -11.70
C GLN A 168 0.90 -12.22 -11.35
N VAL A 169 1.32 -12.45 -10.10
CA VAL A 169 2.73 -12.31 -9.69
C VAL A 169 3.61 -13.42 -10.29
N LEU A 170 3.08 -14.65 -10.44
CA LEU A 170 3.80 -15.73 -11.12
C LEU A 170 4.00 -15.43 -12.60
N GLU A 171 2.99 -14.85 -13.25
CA GLU A 171 3.07 -14.34 -14.63
C GLU A 171 4.07 -13.18 -14.75
N GLU A 172 4.04 -12.20 -13.85
CA GLU A 172 4.99 -11.06 -13.79
C GLU A 172 6.45 -11.55 -13.71
N ILE A 173 6.69 -12.63 -12.97
CA ILE A 173 8.03 -13.20 -12.77
C ILE A 173 8.53 -13.95 -14.03
N GLY A 174 7.64 -14.20 -15.00
CA GLY A 174 7.91 -14.96 -16.21
C GLY A 174 7.90 -16.47 -15.99
N VAL A 175 7.19 -16.93 -14.97
CA VAL A 175 6.81 -18.34 -14.87
C VAL A 175 5.58 -18.51 -15.76
N ASP A 176 5.81 -18.58 -17.07
CA ASP A 176 4.77 -18.99 -17.99
C ASP A 176 4.37 -20.43 -17.62
N LEU A 177 3.22 -20.57 -16.95
CA LEU A 177 2.54 -21.86 -16.78
C LEU A 177 2.31 -22.54 -18.16
N ASN A 178 2.33 -21.74 -19.22
CA ASN A 178 2.26 -22.16 -20.63
C ASN A 178 3.48 -22.92 -21.15
N GLN A 179 4.67 -22.82 -20.55
CA GLN A 179 5.79 -23.69 -20.95
C GLN A 179 5.63 -25.13 -20.45
N ALA A 180 4.77 -25.37 -19.45
CA ALA A 180 4.41 -26.71 -18.98
C ALA A 180 3.23 -27.32 -19.74
N PHE A 181 2.38 -26.50 -20.37
CA PHE A 181 1.48 -26.95 -21.45
C PHE A 181 2.28 -26.98 -22.74
N GLY A 182 3.14 -28.00 -22.84
CA GLY A 182 4.05 -28.19 -23.95
C GLY A 182 3.38 -28.01 -25.30
N GLU A 183 4.18 -27.56 -26.26
CA GLU A 183 3.99 -27.71 -27.70
C GLU A 183 2.93 -28.78 -27.99
N THR A 184 1.66 -28.37 -28.11
CA THR A 184 0.66 -29.25 -28.70
C THR A 184 1.18 -29.51 -30.10
N PRO A 185 1.55 -30.76 -30.44
CA PRO A 185 2.16 -31.02 -31.72
C PRO A 185 1.12 -30.68 -32.79
N THR A 186 1.32 -29.58 -33.50
CA THR A 186 0.52 -29.14 -34.65
C THR A 186 0.77 -30.03 -35.87
N GLY A 187 1.09 -31.31 -35.63
CA GLY A 187 1.55 -32.29 -36.58
C GLY A 187 0.86 -33.64 -36.42
N LEU A 188 -0.44 -33.65 -36.11
CA LEU A 188 -1.28 -34.76 -36.54
C LEU A 188 -1.84 -34.37 -37.91
N GLN A 189 -1.03 -34.65 -38.93
CA GLN A 189 -1.54 -34.86 -40.27
C GLN A 189 -2.67 -35.89 -40.16
N SER A 190 -3.91 -35.43 -40.30
CA SER A 190 -5.04 -36.29 -40.53
C SER A 190 -4.80 -36.97 -41.88
N GLU A 191 -4.17 -38.15 -41.86
CA GLU A 191 -4.21 -39.07 -42.99
C GLU A 191 -5.68 -39.33 -43.28
N LYS A 192 -6.16 -38.78 -44.41
CA LYS A 192 -7.45 -39.15 -44.98
C LYS A 192 -7.35 -40.61 -45.40
N ALA A 193 -7.84 -41.51 -44.56
CA ALA A 193 -8.13 -42.88 -44.95
C ALA A 193 -9.16 -42.87 -46.10
N PRO A 194 -9.00 -43.74 -47.13
CA PRO A 194 -9.87 -43.71 -48.30
C PRO A 194 -11.26 -44.24 -47.94
N GLU A 195 -12.28 -43.46 -48.26
CA GLU A 195 -13.69 -43.83 -48.07
C GLU A 195 -14.05 -45.03 -48.96
N GLY A 196 -14.21 -46.19 -48.34
CA GLY A 196 -14.87 -47.35 -48.92
C GLY A 196 -16.36 -47.08 -49.06
N ARG A 197 -16.83 -46.98 -50.30
CA ARG A 197 -18.26 -46.86 -50.65
C ARG A 197 -19.03 -48.05 -50.09
N ILE A 198 -19.95 -47.82 -49.15
CA ILE A 198 -21.03 -48.74 -48.83
C ILE A 198 -22.33 -48.09 -49.28
N ALA A 199 -23.01 -48.75 -50.22
CA ALA A 199 -24.30 -48.34 -50.74
C ALA A 199 -25.39 -48.54 -49.69
N GLN A 200 -26.15 -47.49 -49.38
CA GLN A 200 -27.44 -47.63 -48.71
C GLN A 200 -28.53 -47.11 -49.64
N ALA A 201 -29.29 -48.04 -50.20
CA ALA A 201 -30.56 -47.77 -50.84
C ALA A 201 -31.65 -47.73 -49.76
N ILE A 202 -32.61 -46.80 -49.89
CA ILE A 202 -34.07 -47.02 -49.82
C ILE A 202 -34.79 -45.65 -49.79
N GLY A 203 -35.63 -45.41 -50.81
CA GLY A 203 -36.94 -44.73 -50.71
C GLY A 203 -36.99 -43.20 -50.54
N GLY A 204 -37.38 -42.48 -51.61
CA GLY A 204 -37.83 -41.07 -51.54
C GLY A 204 -39.27 -40.90 -51.01
N PRO A 205 -39.95 -39.73 -51.16
CA PRO A 205 -39.54 -38.53 -51.91
C PRO A 205 -39.65 -37.18 -51.14
N SER A 206 -38.92 -36.18 -51.66
CA SER A 206 -39.33 -34.77 -51.76
C SER A 206 -39.63 -33.96 -50.48
N GLY A 207 -38.70 -33.05 -50.13
CA GLY A 207 -39.06 -31.68 -49.77
C GLY A 207 -38.29 -31.06 -48.61
N GLY A 208 -37.44 -30.07 -48.91
CA GLY A 208 -36.97 -29.06 -47.95
C GLY A 208 -35.60 -29.36 -47.35
N GLY A 209 -34.57 -28.68 -47.86
CA GLY A 209 -33.26 -28.65 -47.22
C GLY A 209 -33.34 -27.88 -45.89
N GLY A 210 -33.03 -28.58 -44.80
CA GLY A 210 -32.71 -28.01 -43.49
C GLY A 210 -31.41 -28.64 -43.04
N ASP A 211 -30.45 -27.80 -42.66
CA ASP A 211 -29.15 -28.22 -42.13
C ASP A 211 -29.37 -28.96 -40.80
N PRO A 212 -28.74 -30.13 -40.55
CA PRO A 212 -28.95 -30.92 -39.34
C PRO A 212 -28.62 -30.20 -38.02
N GLY A 213 -27.92 -29.06 -38.07
CA GLY A 213 -27.59 -28.26 -36.90
C GLY A 213 -28.73 -27.38 -36.37
N ASP A 214 -29.68 -26.98 -37.24
CA ASP A 214 -30.72 -26.02 -36.86
C ASP A 214 -31.83 -26.66 -36.01
N ASP A 215 -32.19 -27.93 -36.28
CA ASP A 215 -33.20 -28.65 -35.50
C ASP A 215 -32.76 -28.89 -34.04
N ASP A 216 -31.47 -29.15 -33.81
CA ASP A 216 -30.90 -29.34 -32.47
C ASP A 216 -30.84 -28.03 -31.68
N LEU A 217 -30.64 -26.89 -32.35
CA LEU A 217 -30.67 -25.56 -31.74
C LEU A 217 -32.10 -25.14 -31.40
N GLN A 218 -33.08 -25.45 -32.27
CA GLN A 218 -34.49 -25.19 -32.02
C GLN A 218 -34.99 -25.96 -30.78
N ALA A 219 -34.62 -27.24 -30.65
CA ALA A 219 -34.98 -28.08 -29.51
C ALA A 219 -34.41 -27.56 -28.18
N ARG A 220 -33.20 -27.00 -28.20
CA ARG A 220 -32.58 -26.36 -27.03
C ARG A 220 -33.28 -25.05 -26.66
N LEU A 221 -33.73 -24.27 -27.64
CA LEU A 221 -34.40 -22.99 -27.44
C LEU A 221 -35.80 -23.17 -26.82
N ASP A 222 -36.53 -24.21 -27.22
CA ASP A 222 -37.84 -24.55 -26.66
C ASP A 222 -37.75 -25.09 -25.23
N SER A 223 -36.64 -25.75 -24.87
CA SER A 223 -36.39 -26.21 -23.50
C SER A 223 -36.15 -25.07 -22.50
N LEU A 224 -35.71 -23.90 -22.97
CA LEU A 224 -35.49 -22.70 -22.17
C LEU A 224 -36.75 -21.82 -22.01
N ARG A 225 -37.82 -22.12 -22.76
CA ARG A 225 -39.07 -21.35 -22.79
C ARG A 225 -40.17 -21.89 -21.88
N LYS A 226 -39.86 -22.88 -21.04
CA LYS A 226 -40.80 -23.53 -20.11
C LYS A 226 -40.44 -23.23 -18.67
#